data_AF-Q1G7V8-F1
#
_entry.id   AF-Q1G7V8-F1
#
_cell.length_a   1.000
_cell.length_b   1.000
_cell.length_c   1.000
_cell.angle_alpha   90.00
_cell.angle_beta   90.00
_cell.angle_gamma   90.00
#
_symmetry.space_group_name_H-M   'P 1'
#
loop_
_entity.id
_entity.type
_entity.pdbx_description
1 polymer ?
#
loop_
_entity_poly.entity_id
_entity_poly.type
_entity_poly.pdbx_seq_one_letter_code
_entity_poly.pdbx_strand_id
1 'polypeptide(L)'
;MDHSYSNTKPHQKGKHLKLNDRTTIQELHSEGYSNRAIARELNCSPSTVGYELKRGTVSVYRYKAVEGQSTYELHRSECGRKSLFLRRHKFIDYVSHCFHNHGWSLDACVGYALAKGIFQKDQVVSTKTLYNYVDLGLMDIKNGDLPEKVKRNTKTRRARVNKRILGRSIDERSPRIESRKDFGHWERDLVLGHKTKDDDVLLTLCERKTRQFFMIKIEDKTSASVMKAFDKFREYYGSKWNQIFKSITTDNGSGFADLSDLEQVSKTLVYYAHPYTSCDKGSVERHNGLIRRYIPKGDQYSVEDIAKIEVWCNSLPRKILNYKTPEEYFDTELDRIYRRR
;
A
#
# COMPACT_ATOMS: atom_id res chain seq x y z
N MET A 1 -22.01 49.15 -24.21
CA MET A 1 -22.33 48.10 -25.20
C MET A 1 -21.50 46.88 -24.88
N ASP A 2 -22.21 45.83 -24.47
CA ASP A 2 -21.88 44.40 -24.40
C ASP A 2 -20.56 43.96 -23.77
N HIS A 3 -20.58 43.79 -22.45
CA HIS A 3 -19.70 42.81 -21.80
C HIS A 3 -20.15 41.40 -22.18
N SER A 4 -19.53 40.85 -23.23
CA SER A 4 -19.60 39.43 -23.55
C SER A 4 -19.06 38.63 -22.36
N TYR A 5 -19.96 38.00 -21.60
CA TYR A 5 -19.61 37.01 -20.59
C TYR A 5 -19.10 35.74 -21.29
N SER A 6 -17.84 35.76 -21.72
CA SER A 6 -17.18 34.55 -22.20
C SER A 6 -16.92 33.62 -21.01
N ASN A 7 -17.72 32.56 -20.90
CA ASN A 7 -17.54 31.48 -19.92
C ASN A 7 -16.31 30.59 -20.22
N THR A 8 -15.52 30.93 -21.25
CA THR A 8 -14.35 30.17 -21.66
C THR A 8 -13.16 30.60 -20.83
N LYS A 9 -12.62 29.68 -20.00
CA LYS A 9 -11.41 29.97 -19.22
C LYS A 9 -10.27 30.39 -20.18
N PRO A 10 -9.61 31.53 -19.95
CA PRO A 10 -8.53 31.99 -20.81
C PRO A 10 -7.39 30.99 -20.82
N HIS A 11 -6.68 30.91 -21.95
CA HIS A 11 -5.52 30.06 -22.07
C HIS A 11 -4.45 30.42 -21.01
N GLN A 12 -3.92 29.38 -20.36
CA GLN A 12 -2.87 29.56 -19.36
C GLN A 12 -1.50 29.43 -20.02
N LYS A 13 -0.70 30.51 -19.95
CA LYS A 13 0.67 30.54 -20.47
C LYS A 13 1.48 29.31 -20.04
N GLY A 14 2.11 28.64 -21.01
CA GLY A 14 2.92 27.44 -20.80
C GLY A 14 2.13 26.12 -20.87
N LYS A 15 0.82 26.16 -21.11
CA LYS A 15 0.03 24.97 -21.45
C LYS A 15 -0.08 24.77 -22.97
N HIS A 16 -0.40 23.56 -23.39
CA HIS A 16 -0.70 23.28 -24.80
C HIS A 16 -2.03 23.95 -25.17
N LEU A 17 -2.11 24.49 -26.40
CA LEU A 17 -3.36 25.02 -26.96
C LEU A 17 -4.44 23.93 -26.95
N LYS A 18 -5.66 24.29 -26.56
CA LYS A 18 -6.87 23.47 -26.69
C LYS A 18 -7.55 23.74 -28.03
N LEU A 19 -8.57 22.93 -28.35
CA LEU A 19 -9.38 23.14 -29.56
C LEU A 19 -9.99 24.55 -29.59
N ASN A 20 -10.55 25.02 -28.48
CA ASN A 20 -11.12 26.38 -28.41
C ASN A 20 -10.05 27.46 -28.70
N ASP A 21 -8.85 27.32 -28.13
CA ASP A 21 -7.75 28.26 -28.40
C ASP A 21 -7.42 28.26 -29.91
N ARG A 22 -7.42 27.09 -30.56
CA ARG A 22 -7.18 26.95 -32.00
C ARG A 22 -8.29 27.57 -32.85
N THR A 23 -9.54 27.46 -32.42
CA THR A 23 -10.69 28.10 -33.09
C THR A 23 -10.56 29.62 -33.03
N THR A 24 -10.20 30.18 -31.87
CA THR A 24 -9.93 31.62 -31.73
C THR A 24 -8.77 32.08 -32.62
N ILE A 25 -7.71 31.28 -32.76
CA ILE A 25 -6.63 31.56 -33.74
C ILE A 25 -7.20 31.60 -35.16
N GLN A 26 -8.11 30.69 -35.52
CA GLN A 26 -8.70 30.63 -36.86
C GLN A 26 -9.54 31.88 -37.18
N GLU A 27 -10.42 32.26 -36.26
CA GLU A 27 -11.31 33.43 -36.40
C GLU A 27 -10.50 34.71 -36.57
N LEU A 28 -9.62 35.02 -35.61
CA LEU A 28 -8.82 36.25 -35.63
C LEU A 28 -7.84 36.29 -36.81
N HIS A 29 -7.28 35.15 -37.22
CA HIS A 29 -6.42 35.10 -38.40
C HIS A 29 -7.21 35.35 -39.69
N SER A 30 -8.46 34.88 -39.77
CA SER A 30 -9.34 35.15 -40.91
C SER A 30 -9.76 36.61 -41.01
N GLU A 31 -9.85 37.30 -39.87
CA GLU A 31 -10.11 38.74 -39.79
C GLU A 31 -8.85 39.60 -40.04
N GLY A 32 -7.69 38.97 -40.32
CA GLY A 32 -6.45 39.68 -40.66
C GLY A 32 -5.62 40.18 -39.47
N TYR A 33 -5.90 39.71 -38.25
CA TYR A 33 -5.11 40.11 -37.09
C TYR A 33 -3.69 39.55 -37.15
N SER A 34 -2.71 40.36 -36.73
CA SER A 34 -1.31 39.91 -36.63
C SER A 34 -1.13 38.84 -35.55
N ASN A 35 -0.12 37.98 -35.71
CA ASN A 35 0.25 36.95 -34.71
C ASN A 35 0.45 37.53 -33.29
N ARG A 36 0.92 38.79 -33.18
CA ARG A 36 1.10 39.48 -31.90
C ARG A 36 -0.21 39.92 -31.26
N ALA A 37 -1.24 40.21 -32.06
CA ALA A 37 -2.57 40.53 -31.55
C ALA A 37 -3.28 39.26 -31.06
N ILE A 38 -3.25 38.19 -31.87
CA ILE A 38 -3.81 36.88 -31.50
C ILE A 38 -3.15 36.33 -30.22
N ALA A 39 -1.84 36.47 -30.10
CA ALA A 39 -1.11 36.00 -28.91
C ALA A 39 -1.44 36.79 -27.64
N ARG A 40 -1.78 38.09 -27.75
CA ARG A 40 -2.24 38.90 -26.61
C ARG A 40 -3.61 38.43 -26.14
N GLU A 41 -4.52 38.14 -27.07
CA GLU A 41 -5.85 37.60 -26.75
C GLU A 41 -5.78 36.24 -26.06
N LEU A 42 -4.93 35.35 -26.56
CA LEU A 42 -4.74 34.00 -26.02
C LEU A 42 -3.71 33.93 -24.88
N ASN A 43 -3.20 35.06 -24.38
CA ASN A 43 -2.18 35.10 -23.32
C ASN A 43 -1.01 34.10 -23.56
N CYS A 44 -0.49 34.05 -24.78
CA CYS A 44 0.60 33.16 -25.18
C CYS A 44 1.71 33.90 -25.95
N SER A 45 2.75 33.17 -26.40
CA SER A 45 3.82 33.78 -27.19
C SER A 45 3.38 33.94 -28.66
N PRO A 46 3.75 35.04 -29.36
CA PRO A 46 3.54 35.18 -30.80
C PRO A 46 4.11 34.02 -31.62
N SER A 47 5.21 33.41 -31.14
CA SER A 47 5.78 32.21 -31.78
C SER A 47 4.86 31.01 -31.67
N THR A 48 4.13 30.84 -30.57
CA THR A 48 3.15 29.75 -30.39
C THR A 48 2.05 29.81 -31.45
N VAL A 49 1.52 31.01 -31.69
CA VAL A 49 0.53 31.25 -32.76
C VAL A 49 1.13 30.93 -34.13
N GLY A 50 2.35 31.40 -34.40
CA GLY A 50 3.05 31.10 -35.65
C GLY A 50 3.29 29.59 -35.89
N TYR A 51 3.68 28.84 -34.85
CA TYR A 51 3.85 27.39 -34.94
C TYR A 51 2.52 26.66 -35.15
N GLU A 52 1.44 27.13 -34.53
CA GLU A 52 0.11 26.54 -34.72
C GLU A 52 -0.44 26.80 -36.12
N LEU A 53 -0.32 28.02 -36.63
CA LEU A 53 -0.72 28.35 -38.01
C LEU A 53 0.02 27.47 -39.02
N LYS A 54 1.34 27.30 -38.85
CA LYS A 54 2.15 26.39 -39.69
C LYS A 54 1.66 24.94 -39.61
N ARG A 55 1.19 24.49 -38.44
CA ARG A 55 0.71 23.13 -38.21
C ARG A 55 -0.65 22.87 -38.86
N GLY A 56 -1.56 23.85 -38.85
CA GLY A 56 -2.95 23.68 -39.32
C GLY A 56 -3.27 24.29 -40.69
N THR A 57 -2.27 24.75 -41.46
CA THR A 57 -2.48 25.28 -42.81
C THR A 57 -2.57 24.14 -43.82
N VAL A 58 -3.70 24.04 -44.53
CA VAL A 58 -3.98 22.90 -45.44
C VAL A 58 -3.88 23.28 -46.92
N SER A 59 -4.17 24.53 -47.28
CA SER A 59 -3.95 25.10 -48.61
C SER A 59 -3.19 26.42 -48.50
N VAL A 60 -2.72 26.97 -49.62
CA VAL A 60 -1.70 28.03 -49.69
C VAL A 60 -1.89 29.19 -48.70
N TYR A 61 -3.12 29.50 -48.26
CA TYR A 61 -3.36 30.52 -47.23
C TYR A 61 -4.50 30.23 -46.24
N ARG A 62 -4.99 28.98 -46.12
CA ARG A 62 -6.14 28.66 -45.26
C ARG A 62 -5.75 27.76 -44.09
N TYR A 63 -5.68 28.36 -42.91
CA TYR A 63 -5.59 27.66 -41.63
C TYR A 63 -6.96 27.07 -41.23
N LYS A 64 -6.95 25.85 -40.69
CA LYS A 64 -8.10 25.19 -40.08
C LYS A 64 -7.72 24.67 -38.69
N ALA A 65 -8.48 25.07 -37.68
CA ALA A 65 -8.29 24.69 -36.28
C ALA A 65 -8.39 23.17 -36.06
N VAL A 66 -9.33 22.51 -36.74
CA VAL A 66 -9.52 21.05 -36.69
C VAL A 66 -8.27 20.32 -37.19
N GLU A 67 -7.64 20.82 -38.25
CA GLU A 67 -6.44 20.21 -38.85
C GLU A 67 -5.21 20.44 -37.97
N GLY A 68 -5.08 21.63 -37.37
CA GLY A 68 -4.07 21.92 -36.36
C GLY A 68 -4.21 21.02 -35.11
N GLN A 69 -5.46 20.75 -34.70
CA GLN A 69 -5.77 19.81 -33.62
C GLN A 69 -5.41 18.37 -34.00
N SER A 70 -5.85 17.87 -35.16
CA SER A 70 -5.56 16.50 -35.60
C SER A 70 -4.06 16.25 -35.76
N THR A 71 -3.33 17.19 -36.36
CA THR A 71 -1.86 17.10 -36.49
C THR A 71 -1.17 17.15 -35.12
N TYR A 72 -1.67 17.96 -34.19
CA TYR A 72 -1.17 17.97 -32.81
C TYR A 72 -1.40 16.62 -32.13
N GLU A 73 -2.61 16.05 -32.25
CA GLU A 73 -2.96 14.74 -31.68
C GLU A 73 -2.11 13.61 -32.28
N LEU A 74 -1.86 13.63 -33.58
CA LEU A 74 -0.98 12.68 -34.26
C LEU A 74 0.44 12.72 -33.67
N HIS A 75 1.08 13.90 -33.65
CA HIS A 75 2.41 14.05 -33.06
C HIS A 75 2.43 13.67 -31.57
N ARG A 76 1.36 14.00 -30.82
CA ARG A 76 1.24 13.62 -29.40
C ARG A 76 1.10 12.11 -29.22
N SER A 77 0.42 11.42 -30.15
CA SER A 77 0.33 9.96 -30.15
C SER A 77 1.68 9.31 -30.38
N GLU A 78 2.58 9.98 -31.11
CA GLU A 78 3.95 9.56 -31.39
C GLU A 78 4.90 9.82 -30.22
N CYS A 79 4.65 10.88 -29.45
CA CYS A 79 5.43 11.24 -28.27
C CYS A 79 5.39 10.17 -27.16
N GLY A 80 6.44 10.15 -26.34
CA GLY A 80 6.50 9.37 -25.11
C GLY A 80 6.78 7.88 -25.31
N ARG A 81 6.89 7.16 -24.19
CA ARG A 81 7.18 5.73 -24.17
C ARG A 81 5.94 4.94 -24.58
N LYS A 82 6.04 4.12 -25.63
CA LYS A 82 4.96 3.23 -26.06
C LYS A 82 4.66 2.17 -25.01
N SER A 83 3.40 1.75 -24.95
CA SER A 83 2.97 0.69 -24.05
C SER A 83 3.74 -0.60 -24.33
N LEU A 84 4.21 -1.24 -23.27
CA LEU A 84 4.88 -2.55 -23.32
C LEU A 84 3.92 -3.71 -23.05
N PHE A 85 2.61 -3.44 -22.90
CA PHE A 85 1.60 -4.40 -22.48
C PHE A 85 1.65 -5.72 -23.29
N LEU A 86 1.48 -5.63 -24.61
CA LEU A 86 1.54 -6.80 -25.50
C LEU A 86 2.93 -7.44 -25.57
N ARG A 87 3.99 -6.61 -25.54
CA ARG A 87 5.38 -7.09 -25.61
C ARG A 87 5.79 -7.88 -24.37
N ARG A 88 5.18 -7.58 -23.21
CA ARG A 88 5.48 -8.21 -21.91
C ARG A 88 4.30 -9.03 -21.37
N HIS A 89 3.43 -9.54 -22.25
CA HIS A 89 2.21 -10.27 -21.86
C HIS A 89 2.49 -11.41 -20.87
N LYS A 90 3.53 -12.24 -21.07
CA LYS A 90 3.90 -13.31 -20.12
C LYS A 90 4.07 -12.82 -18.67
N PHE A 91 4.64 -11.64 -18.49
CA PHE A 91 4.78 -11.03 -17.18
C PHE A 91 3.44 -10.48 -16.66
N ILE A 92 2.62 -9.91 -17.53
CA ILE A 92 1.27 -9.43 -17.18
C ILE A 92 0.37 -10.60 -16.75
N ASP A 93 0.40 -11.72 -17.47
CA ASP A 93 -0.35 -12.95 -17.15
C ASP A 93 0.10 -13.52 -15.81
N TYR A 94 1.42 -13.53 -15.54
CA TYR A 94 1.96 -13.89 -14.23
C TYR A 94 1.43 -12.97 -13.11
N VAL A 95 1.40 -11.65 -13.34
CA VAL A 95 0.87 -10.70 -12.36
C VAL A 95 -0.61 -10.94 -12.09
N SER A 96 -1.42 -11.16 -13.13
CA SER A 96 -2.84 -11.53 -12.99
C SER A 96 -3.00 -12.81 -12.17
N HIS A 97 -2.25 -13.86 -12.53
CA HIS A 97 -2.29 -15.13 -11.81
C HIS A 97 -1.96 -14.96 -10.32
N CYS A 98 -0.88 -14.25 -9.97
CA CYS A 98 -0.52 -14.03 -8.58
C CYS A 98 -1.52 -13.13 -7.84
N PHE A 99 -2.11 -12.15 -8.52
CA PHE A 99 -3.12 -11.28 -7.92
C PHE A 99 -4.38 -12.07 -7.54
N HIS A 100 -4.91 -12.88 -8.46
CA HIS A 100 -6.15 -13.63 -8.25
C HIS A 100 -5.97 -14.87 -7.36
N ASN A 101 -4.91 -15.65 -7.56
CA ASN A 101 -4.73 -16.92 -6.85
C ASN A 101 -3.99 -16.78 -5.52
N HIS A 102 -3.10 -15.79 -5.38
CA HIS A 102 -2.34 -15.58 -4.15
C HIS A 102 -2.70 -14.29 -3.42
N GLY A 103 -3.58 -13.44 -3.95
CA GLY A 103 -3.98 -12.18 -3.31
C GLY A 103 -2.82 -11.17 -3.18
N TRP A 104 -1.81 -11.28 -4.03
CA TRP A 104 -0.63 -10.39 -4.00
C TRP A 104 -0.95 -9.01 -4.53
N SER A 105 -0.22 -7.99 -4.08
CA SER A 105 -0.27 -6.67 -4.71
C SER A 105 0.56 -6.63 -5.99
N LEU A 106 0.23 -5.72 -6.91
CA LEU A 106 1.02 -5.52 -8.13
C LEU A 106 2.50 -5.27 -7.84
N ASP A 107 2.82 -4.53 -6.77
CA ASP A 107 4.21 -4.29 -6.34
C ASP A 107 4.90 -5.57 -5.84
N ALA A 108 4.17 -6.40 -5.07
CA ALA A 108 4.69 -7.67 -4.59
C ALA A 108 5.01 -8.62 -5.75
N CYS A 109 4.14 -8.70 -6.76
CA CYS A 109 4.37 -9.52 -7.96
C CYS A 109 5.65 -9.08 -8.69
N VAL A 110 5.84 -7.77 -8.94
CA VAL A 110 7.03 -7.24 -9.61
C VAL A 110 8.29 -7.58 -8.84
N GLY A 111 8.30 -7.26 -7.54
CA GLY A 111 9.50 -7.40 -6.74
C GLY A 111 9.87 -8.85 -6.46
N TYR A 112 8.88 -9.72 -6.23
CA TYR A 112 9.11 -11.16 -6.05
C TYR A 112 9.66 -11.81 -7.31
N ALA A 113 9.07 -11.51 -8.48
CA ALA A 113 9.55 -12.01 -9.77
C ALA A 113 11.01 -11.65 -10.04
N LEU A 114 11.41 -10.41 -9.74
CA LEU A 114 12.80 -9.97 -9.88
C LEU A 114 13.72 -10.59 -8.82
N ALA A 115 13.30 -10.65 -7.56
CA ALA A 115 14.11 -11.18 -6.47
C ALA A 115 14.39 -12.69 -6.62
N LYS A 116 13.45 -13.44 -7.18
CA LYS A 116 13.58 -14.88 -7.45
C LYS A 116 14.15 -15.19 -8.84
N GLY A 117 14.42 -14.17 -9.66
CA GLY A 117 14.93 -14.36 -11.03
C GLY A 117 13.96 -15.04 -11.98
N ILE A 118 12.65 -15.03 -11.68
CA ILE A 118 11.60 -15.60 -12.55
C ILE A 118 11.54 -14.82 -13.87
N PHE A 119 11.74 -13.51 -13.80
CA PHE A 119 11.82 -12.61 -14.95
C PHE A 119 13.06 -11.73 -14.86
N GLN A 120 13.65 -11.44 -16.01
CA GLN A 120 14.72 -10.46 -16.13
C GLN A 120 14.17 -9.02 -16.12
N LYS A 121 15.01 -8.04 -15.78
CA LYS A 121 14.61 -6.63 -15.63
C LYS A 121 14.02 -6.04 -16.92
N ASP A 122 14.47 -6.48 -18.08
CA ASP A 122 13.92 -6.02 -19.34
C ASP A 122 12.51 -6.59 -19.56
N GLN A 123 12.24 -7.83 -19.13
CA GLN A 123 10.98 -8.56 -19.30
C GLN A 123 9.83 -8.04 -18.42
N VAL A 124 10.11 -7.26 -17.38
CA VAL A 124 9.09 -6.71 -16.48
C VAL A 124 8.72 -5.27 -16.83
N VAL A 125 7.57 -4.84 -16.32
CA VAL A 125 7.20 -3.42 -16.28
C VAL A 125 7.23 -2.91 -14.84
N SER A 126 7.38 -1.59 -14.66
CA SER A 126 7.38 -1.00 -13.32
C SER A 126 6.03 -1.14 -12.64
N THR A 127 6.01 -1.16 -11.31
CA THR A 127 4.77 -1.15 -10.50
C THR A 127 3.81 -0.03 -10.95
N LYS A 128 4.33 1.17 -11.20
CA LYS A 128 3.53 2.31 -11.69
C LYS A 128 2.87 2.02 -13.03
N THR A 129 3.58 1.34 -13.94
CA THR A 129 3.06 0.95 -15.24
C THR A 129 1.90 -0.05 -15.10
N LEU A 130 2.00 -1.01 -14.17
CA LEU A 130 0.90 -1.94 -13.90
C LEU A 130 -0.35 -1.22 -13.38
N TYR A 131 -0.20 -0.30 -12.43
CA TYR A 131 -1.35 0.50 -11.97
C TYR A 131 -1.97 1.33 -13.10
N ASN A 132 -1.15 1.91 -13.99
CA ASN A 132 -1.66 2.61 -15.18
C ASN A 132 -2.41 1.66 -16.12
N TYR A 133 -1.97 0.41 -16.27
CA TYR A 133 -2.68 -0.58 -17.10
C TYR A 133 -4.03 -0.97 -16.51
N VAL A 134 -4.12 -1.09 -15.19
CA VAL A 134 -5.41 -1.25 -14.49
C VAL A 134 -6.31 -0.03 -14.71
N ASP A 135 -5.76 1.19 -14.62
CA ASP A 135 -6.53 2.42 -14.87
C ASP A 135 -7.05 2.55 -16.30
N LEU A 136 -6.28 2.06 -17.26
CA LEU A 136 -6.66 2.03 -18.67
C LEU A 136 -7.56 0.84 -19.02
N GLY A 137 -7.86 -0.06 -18.08
CA GLY A 137 -8.67 -1.26 -18.32
C GLY A 137 -8.00 -2.28 -19.24
N LEU A 138 -6.66 -2.27 -19.32
CA LEU A 138 -5.90 -3.21 -20.16
C LEU A 138 -5.72 -4.57 -19.49
N MET A 139 -5.81 -4.64 -18.16
CA MET A 139 -5.72 -5.88 -17.39
C MET A 139 -7.11 -6.38 -17.01
N ASP A 140 -7.20 -7.65 -16.69
CA ASP A 140 -8.37 -8.30 -16.07
C ASP A 140 -8.63 -7.83 -14.62
N ILE A 141 -7.63 -7.20 -13.99
CA ILE A 141 -7.75 -6.54 -12.69
C ILE A 141 -8.40 -5.17 -12.85
N LYS A 142 -9.45 -4.90 -12.08
CA LYS A 142 -10.17 -3.62 -12.05
C LYS A 142 -9.75 -2.76 -10.86
N ASN A 143 -10.02 -1.47 -10.97
CA ASN A 143 -9.79 -0.51 -9.88
C ASN A 143 -10.54 -0.85 -8.58
N GLY A 144 -11.71 -1.49 -8.69
CA GLY A 144 -12.48 -1.97 -7.53
C GLY A 144 -11.82 -3.12 -6.78
N ASP A 145 -11.01 -3.93 -7.48
CA ASP A 145 -10.35 -5.10 -6.90
C ASP A 145 -9.12 -4.70 -6.07
N LEU A 146 -8.60 -3.48 -6.26
CA LEU A 146 -7.44 -2.95 -5.55
C LEU A 146 -7.82 -2.51 -4.11
N PRO A 147 -7.42 -3.26 -3.05
CA PRO A 147 -7.99 -3.09 -1.71
C PRO A 147 -7.71 -1.75 -1.03
N GLU A 148 -6.67 -1.04 -1.48
CA GLU A 148 -6.29 0.27 -0.93
C GLU A 148 -6.79 1.44 -1.77
N LYS A 149 -7.17 1.23 -3.04
CA LYS A 149 -7.52 2.32 -3.97
C LYS A 149 -8.88 2.93 -3.68
N VAL A 150 -9.83 2.12 -3.19
CA VAL A 150 -11.21 2.54 -2.92
C VAL A 150 -11.42 3.00 -1.47
N LYS A 151 -10.38 2.95 -0.62
CA LYS A 151 -10.51 3.30 0.81
C LYS A 151 -10.45 4.81 1.03
N ARG A 152 -11.54 5.38 1.55
CA ARG A 152 -11.59 6.74 2.11
C ARG A 152 -11.42 6.70 3.62
N ASN A 153 -10.49 7.48 4.17
CA ASN A 153 -10.41 7.65 5.62
C ASN A 153 -11.51 8.61 6.08
N THR A 154 -12.53 8.08 6.75
CA THR A 154 -13.70 8.84 7.23
C THR A 154 -13.68 9.08 8.74
N LYS A 155 -12.63 8.66 9.46
CA LYS A 155 -12.63 8.73 10.92
C LYS A 155 -12.01 10.03 11.44
N THR A 156 -12.77 10.69 12.31
CA THR A 156 -12.26 11.80 13.13
C THR A 156 -11.41 11.25 14.27
N ARG A 157 -10.25 11.88 14.52
CA ARG A 157 -9.34 11.50 15.60
C ARG A 157 -9.98 11.85 16.93
N ARG A 158 -10.30 10.86 17.75
CA ARG A 158 -10.76 11.05 19.14
C ARG A 158 -9.64 10.64 20.09
N ALA A 159 -9.17 11.58 20.90
CA ALA A 159 -8.37 11.25 22.07
C ALA A 159 -9.32 10.75 23.16
N ARG A 160 -9.05 9.58 23.75
CA ARG A 160 -9.61 9.22 25.06
C ARG A 160 -8.45 9.29 26.06
N VAL A 161 -8.66 8.97 27.34
CA VAL A 161 -7.58 8.85 28.34
C VAL A 161 -7.72 7.47 29.00
N ASN A 162 -6.72 6.60 28.86
CA ASN A 162 -6.64 5.33 29.56
C ASN A 162 -5.78 5.57 30.80
N LYS A 163 -6.29 5.20 31.98
CA LYS A 163 -5.78 5.62 33.30
C LYS A 163 -4.86 4.61 34.01
N ARG A 164 -4.40 3.54 33.35
CA ARG A 164 -3.65 2.45 34.02
C ARG A 164 -2.27 2.24 33.41
N ILE A 165 -1.28 2.12 34.29
CA ILE A 165 0.09 1.69 33.98
C ILE A 165 0.16 0.23 34.41
N LEU A 166 0.28 -0.70 33.46
CA LEU A 166 0.25 -2.16 33.73
C LEU A 166 1.65 -2.77 33.86
N GLY A 167 2.72 -2.01 33.60
CA GLY A 167 4.09 -2.49 33.70
C GLY A 167 5.08 -1.52 33.07
N ARG A 168 6.20 -2.06 32.57
CA ARG A 168 7.31 -1.28 31.99
C ARG A 168 6.85 -0.43 30.81
N SER A 169 7.23 0.86 30.80
CA SER A 169 6.90 1.75 29.68
C SER A 169 7.68 1.35 28.42
N ILE A 170 7.09 1.61 27.25
CA ILE A 170 7.79 1.48 25.98
C ILE A 170 9.00 2.42 25.87
N ASP A 171 9.06 3.49 26.66
CA ASP A 171 10.22 4.41 26.71
C ASP A 171 11.49 3.72 27.24
N GLU A 172 11.33 2.70 28.08
CA GLU A 172 12.43 1.91 28.62
C GLU A 172 12.96 0.86 27.62
N ARG A 173 12.36 0.79 26.42
CA ARG A 173 12.76 -0.14 25.37
C ARG A 173 14.09 0.30 24.76
N SER A 174 15.04 -0.64 24.70
CA SER A 174 16.35 -0.36 24.09
C SER A 174 16.21 0.15 22.65
N PRO A 175 16.93 1.21 22.25
CA PRO A 175 16.92 1.72 20.87
C PRO A 175 17.29 0.66 19.82
N ARG A 176 18.01 -0.40 20.20
CA ARG A 176 18.33 -1.52 19.32
C ARG A 176 17.07 -2.22 18.77
N ILE A 177 15.98 -2.25 19.54
CA ILE A 177 14.69 -2.86 19.17
C ILE A 177 13.96 -2.00 18.12
N GLU A 178 14.17 -0.67 18.14
CA GLU A 178 13.61 0.23 17.12
C GLU A 178 14.23 0.03 15.74
N SER A 179 15.47 -0.42 15.68
CA SER A 179 16.14 -0.69 14.41
C SER A 179 15.50 -1.82 13.60
N ARG A 180 14.72 -2.70 14.26
CA ARG A 180 14.08 -3.88 13.66
C ARG A 180 15.08 -4.85 12.98
N LYS A 181 16.34 -4.80 13.40
CA LYS A 181 17.42 -5.66 12.89
C LYS A 181 17.65 -6.90 13.74
N ASP A 182 17.29 -6.84 15.02
CA ASP A 182 17.40 -7.97 15.93
C ASP A 182 16.13 -8.83 15.91
N PHE A 183 16.32 -10.14 15.95
CA PHE A 183 15.24 -11.13 15.91
C PHE A 183 14.68 -11.39 17.31
N GLY A 184 13.39 -11.66 17.39
CA GLY A 184 12.68 -12.14 18.57
C GLY A 184 11.97 -11.04 19.34
N HIS A 185 11.72 -9.90 18.71
CA HIS A 185 10.95 -8.81 19.30
C HIS A 185 9.56 -8.78 18.67
N TRP A 186 8.53 -9.01 19.48
CA TRP A 186 7.17 -9.18 19.01
C TRP A 186 6.31 -7.98 19.38
N GLU A 187 5.40 -7.61 18.50
CA GLU A 187 4.27 -6.72 18.79
C GLU A 187 3.00 -7.56 18.80
N ARG A 188 2.11 -7.33 19.76
CA ARG A 188 0.84 -8.05 19.84
C ARG A 188 -0.37 -7.14 19.86
N ASP A 189 -1.50 -7.71 19.47
CA ASP A 189 -2.80 -7.03 19.52
C ASP A 189 -3.94 -8.04 19.64
N LEU A 190 -5.09 -7.59 20.16
CA LEU A 190 -6.33 -8.37 20.16
C LEU A 190 -7.25 -7.85 19.07
N VAL A 191 -7.64 -8.75 18.18
CA VAL A 191 -8.55 -8.47 17.07
C VAL A 191 -9.89 -9.10 17.39
N LEU A 192 -10.90 -8.27 17.64
CA LEU A 192 -12.28 -8.72 17.82
C LEU A 192 -12.93 -8.98 16.46
N GLY A 193 -13.59 -10.14 16.35
CA GLY A 193 -14.46 -10.52 15.22
C GLY A 193 -15.77 -9.74 15.24
N HIS A 194 -16.63 -10.00 16.23
CA HIS A 194 -17.94 -9.36 16.43
C HIS A 194 -17.91 -8.32 17.59
N LYS A 195 -19.07 -7.84 18.07
CA LYS A 195 -19.21 -6.82 19.15
C LYS A 195 -20.01 -7.32 20.37
N THR A 196 -20.44 -8.57 20.40
CA THR A 196 -21.27 -9.15 21.47
C THR A 196 -20.44 -9.85 22.54
N LYS A 197 -21.08 -10.42 23.57
CA LYS A 197 -20.37 -11.03 24.69
C LYS A 197 -19.74 -12.40 24.36
N ASP A 198 -20.25 -13.09 23.34
CA ASP A 198 -19.81 -14.43 22.92
C ASP A 198 -18.83 -14.40 21.73
N ASP A 199 -18.01 -13.34 21.66
CA ASP A 199 -17.20 -13.04 20.47
C ASP A 199 -15.94 -13.91 20.37
N ASP A 200 -15.68 -14.42 19.17
CA ASP A 200 -14.38 -14.95 18.79
C ASP A 200 -13.31 -13.85 18.90
N VAL A 201 -12.33 -14.07 19.78
CA VAL A 201 -11.20 -13.17 19.98
C VAL A 201 -9.97 -13.76 19.32
N LEU A 202 -9.28 -12.96 18.50
CA LEU A 202 -8.03 -13.34 17.87
C LEU A 202 -6.86 -12.63 18.55
N LEU A 203 -5.96 -13.41 19.15
CA LEU A 203 -4.64 -12.93 19.55
C LEU A 203 -3.73 -12.92 18.33
N THR A 204 -3.20 -11.74 18.02
CA THR A 204 -2.27 -11.54 16.91
C THR A 204 -0.90 -11.17 17.42
N LEU A 205 0.16 -11.77 16.85
CA LEU A 205 1.54 -11.44 17.14
C LEU A 205 2.31 -11.20 15.84
N CYS A 206 3.10 -10.14 15.77
CA CYS A 206 3.95 -9.81 14.63
C CYS A 206 5.40 -9.65 15.08
N GLU A 207 6.31 -10.44 14.51
CA GLU A 207 7.75 -10.33 14.76
C GLU A 207 8.31 -9.10 14.02
N ARG A 208 9.07 -8.26 14.74
CA ARG A 208 9.47 -6.93 14.28
C ARG A 208 10.58 -6.93 13.23
N LYS A 209 11.31 -8.00 13.01
CA LYS A 209 12.34 -8.12 11.97
C LYS A 209 11.81 -8.83 10.73
N THR A 210 11.25 -10.02 10.89
CA THR A 210 10.81 -10.93 9.83
C THR A 210 9.39 -10.69 9.39
N ARG A 211 8.57 -9.99 10.20
CA ARG A 211 7.13 -9.82 9.97
C ARG A 211 6.34 -11.12 10.06
N GLN A 212 6.93 -12.19 10.62
CA GLN A 212 6.18 -13.40 10.90
C GLN A 212 4.96 -13.06 11.74
N PHE A 213 3.81 -13.54 11.30
CA PHE A 213 2.53 -13.21 11.88
C PHE A 213 1.86 -14.47 12.42
N PHE A 214 1.49 -14.46 13.70
CA PHE A 214 0.71 -15.53 14.31
C PHE A 214 -0.69 -15.03 14.64
N MET A 215 -1.68 -15.88 14.41
CA MET A 215 -3.10 -15.66 14.64
C MET A 215 -3.66 -16.83 15.44
N ILE A 216 -3.99 -16.58 16.70
CA ILE A 216 -4.53 -17.60 17.58
C ILE A 216 -5.93 -17.22 18.02
N LYS A 217 -6.87 -18.14 17.80
CA LYS A 217 -8.22 -18.03 18.38
C LYS A 217 -8.14 -18.31 19.89
N ILE A 218 -8.62 -17.35 20.68
CA ILE A 218 -8.73 -17.47 22.13
C ILE A 218 -10.21 -17.38 22.55
N GLU A 219 -10.55 -18.01 23.66
CA GLU A 219 -11.93 -18.14 24.16
C GLU A 219 -12.53 -16.79 24.53
N ASP A 220 -11.73 -15.89 25.13
CA ASP A 220 -12.16 -14.56 25.51
C ASP A 220 -10.98 -13.57 25.54
N LYS A 221 -11.28 -12.30 25.81
CA LYS A 221 -10.29 -11.22 25.93
C LYS A 221 -9.61 -11.13 27.30
N THR A 222 -9.73 -12.16 28.16
CA THR A 222 -9.13 -12.12 29.50
C THR A 222 -7.62 -12.38 29.43
N SER A 223 -6.91 -11.90 30.44
CA SER A 223 -5.47 -12.15 30.58
C SER A 223 -5.15 -13.63 30.73
N ALA A 224 -6.01 -14.40 31.42
CA ALA A 224 -5.86 -15.85 31.57
C ALA A 224 -5.86 -16.59 30.22
N SER A 225 -6.83 -16.29 29.34
CA SER A 225 -6.90 -16.87 27.99
C SER A 225 -5.67 -16.51 27.14
N VAL A 226 -5.18 -15.28 27.27
CA VAL A 226 -3.95 -14.84 26.60
C VAL A 226 -2.73 -15.59 27.13
N MET A 227 -2.60 -15.77 28.45
CA MET A 227 -1.50 -16.52 29.06
C MET A 227 -1.51 -18.00 28.66
N LYS A 228 -2.68 -18.64 28.61
CA LYS A 228 -2.86 -20.01 28.10
C LYS A 228 -2.33 -20.17 26.66
N ALA A 229 -2.50 -19.15 25.81
CA ALA A 229 -1.93 -19.16 24.46
C ALA A 229 -0.39 -19.05 24.47
N PHE A 230 0.18 -18.25 25.38
CA PHE A 230 1.63 -18.16 25.55
C PHE A 230 2.24 -19.44 26.12
N ASP A 231 1.57 -20.12 27.03
CA ASP A 231 2.04 -21.40 27.56
C ASP A 231 2.14 -22.46 26.47
N LYS A 232 1.16 -22.53 25.56
CA LYS A 232 1.24 -23.39 24.36
C LYS A 232 2.47 -23.08 23.49
N PHE A 233 2.79 -21.81 23.26
CA PHE A 233 4.00 -21.46 22.52
C PHE A 233 5.29 -21.82 23.28
N ARG A 234 5.30 -21.65 24.60
CA ARG A 234 6.44 -22.02 25.44
C ARG A 234 6.68 -23.52 25.40
N GLU A 235 5.63 -24.33 25.46
CA GLU A 235 5.70 -25.77 25.29
C GLU A 235 6.23 -26.14 23.90
N TYR A 236 5.71 -25.51 22.84
CA TYR A 236 6.11 -25.78 21.46
C TYR A 236 7.59 -25.45 21.18
N TYR A 237 8.07 -24.28 21.61
CA TYR A 237 9.45 -23.85 21.37
C TYR A 237 10.43 -24.33 22.45
N GLY A 238 9.93 -24.80 23.58
CA GLY A 238 10.70 -25.39 24.68
C GLY A 238 11.90 -24.54 25.10
N SER A 239 13.09 -25.16 25.11
CA SER A 239 14.35 -24.52 25.52
C SER A 239 14.76 -23.33 24.66
N LYS A 240 14.23 -23.22 23.43
CA LYS A 240 14.54 -22.13 22.50
C LYS A 240 13.63 -20.91 22.66
N TRP A 241 12.60 -20.98 23.51
CA TRP A 241 11.66 -19.88 23.79
C TRP A 241 12.35 -18.52 23.95
N ASN A 242 13.33 -18.42 24.86
CA ASN A 242 13.98 -17.15 25.18
C ASN A 242 14.79 -16.54 24.02
N GLN A 243 15.13 -17.34 23.00
CA GLN A 243 15.82 -16.86 21.79
C GLN A 243 14.84 -16.35 20.74
N ILE A 244 13.63 -16.92 20.72
CA ILE A 244 12.56 -16.61 19.78
C ILE A 244 11.68 -15.47 20.31
N PHE A 245 11.44 -15.40 21.61
CA PHE A 245 10.66 -14.36 22.28
C PHE A 245 11.55 -13.62 23.28
N LYS A 246 12.31 -12.63 22.80
CA LYS A 246 13.14 -11.75 23.64
C LYS A 246 12.34 -10.64 24.29
N SER A 247 11.39 -10.06 23.55
CA SER A 247 10.48 -9.07 24.11
C SER A 247 9.12 -9.06 23.43
N ILE A 248 8.09 -8.63 24.14
CA ILE A 248 6.73 -8.44 23.64
C ILE A 248 6.28 -7.01 23.93
N THR A 249 5.75 -6.33 22.92
CA THR A 249 5.13 -5.00 23.05
C THR A 249 3.62 -5.12 22.93
N THR A 250 2.90 -4.58 23.91
CA THR A 250 1.44 -4.65 24.01
C THR A 250 0.84 -3.27 24.29
N ASP A 251 -0.48 -3.12 24.11
CA ASP A 251 -1.16 -1.94 24.63
C ASP A 251 -1.48 -2.11 26.13
N ASN A 252 -1.91 -1.01 26.76
CA ASN A 252 -2.36 -0.97 28.16
C ASN A 252 -3.82 -1.47 28.33
N GLY A 253 -4.26 -2.43 27.53
CA GLY A 253 -5.59 -3.05 27.62
C GLY A 253 -5.72 -3.98 28.84
N SER A 254 -6.93 -4.11 29.40
CA SER A 254 -7.17 -4.97 30.57
C SER A 254 -6.95 -6.46 30.31
N GLY A 255 -7.08 -6.91 29.06
CA GLY A 255 -6.82 -8.31 28.66
C GLY A 255 -5.35 -8.72 28.72
N PHE A 256 -4.49 -7.80 29.17
CA PHE A 256 -3.05 -7.92 29.11
C PHE A 256 -2.37 -7.67 30.46
N ALA A 257 -3.14 -7.47 31.53
CA ALA A 257 -2.63 -7.13 32.85
C ALA A 257 -1.58 -8.13 33.36
N ASP A 258 -1.80 -9.42 33.15
CA ASP A 258 -0.94 -10.48 33.68
C ASP A 258 0.24 -10.82 32.75
N LEU A 259 0.43 -10.09 31.64
CA LEU A 259 1.52 -10.44 30.72
C LEU A 259 2.90 -10.20 31.34
N SER A 260 3.01 -9.26 32.28
CA SER A 260 4.26 -9.04 33.03
C SER A 260 4.75 -10.29 33.76
N ASP A 261 3.86 -11.25 34.05
CA ASP A 261 4.24 -12.50 34.70
C ASP A 261 5.13 -13.37 33.79
N LEU A 262 5.09 -13.17 32.46
CA LEU A 262 6.05 -13.78 31.55
C LEU A 262 7.50 -13.39 31.86
N GLU A 263 7.75 -12.22 32.44
CA GLU A 263 9.11 -11.83 32.86
C GLU A 263 9.62 -12.66 34.05
N GLN A 264 8.71 -13.23 34.86
CA GLN A 264 9.08 -14.07 36.01
C GLN A 264 9.37 -15.51 35.58
N VAL A 265 8.59 -16.03 34.63
CA VAL A 265 8.68 -17.42 34.18
C VAL A 265 9.65 -17.57 32.99
N SER A 266 10.00 -16.48 32.32
CA SER A 266 10.90 -16.48 31.16
C SER A 266 11.77 -15.23 31.11
N LYS A 267 12.80 -15.22 30.25
CA LYS A 267 13.66 -14.04 30.05
C LYS A 267 13.05 -13.02 29.07
N THR A 268 11.77 -13.16 28.73
CA THR A 268 11.06 -12.31 27.78
C THR A 268 10.62 -11.01 28.45
N LEU A 269 11.09 -9.87 27.96
CA LEU A 269 10.71 -8.55 28.47
C LEU A 269 9.36 -8.09 27.91
N VAL A 270 8.53 -7.44 28.71
CA VAL A 270 7.22 -6.94 28.31
C VAL A 270 7.17 -5.42 28.41
N TYR A 271 6.78 -4.78 27.31
CA TYR A 271 6.69 -3.33 27.19
C TYR A 271 5.25 -2.90 26.85
N TYR A 272 4.77 -1.85 27.52
CA TYR A 272 3.44 -1.30 27.31
C TYR A 272 3.51 0.03 26.55
N ALA A 273 2.81 0.10 25.41
CA ALA A 273 2.73 1.29 24.57
C ALA A 273 2.02 2.46 25.26
N HIS A 274 2.32 3.68 24.81
CA HIS A 274 1.66 4.87 25.33
C HIS A 274 0.16 4.83 25.07
N PRO A 275 -0.67 5.38 25.96
CA PRO A 275 -2.09 5.56 25.70
C PRO A 275 -2.33 6.29 24.35
N TYR A 276 -3.22 5.75 23.53
CA TYR A 276 -3.63 6.31 22.21
C TYR A 276 -2.54 6.43 21.16
N THR A 277 -1.41 5.77 21.36
CA THR A 277 -0.27 5.86 20.45
C THR A 277 -0.16 4.58 19.65
N SER A 278 -1.01 4.48 18.63
CA SER A 278 -1.09 3.35 17.71
C SER A 278 0.26 3.06 17.01
N CYS A 279 1.02 4.13 16.71
CA CYS A 279 2.32 4.03 16.04
C CYS A 279 3.41 3.28 16.84
N ASP A 280 3.26 3.15 18.16
CA ASP A 280 4.17 2.38 19.02
C ASP A 280 4.16 0.87 18.67
N LYS A 281 3.07 0.41 18.06
CA LYS A 281 2.82 -0.96 17.58
C LYS A 281 2.55 -1.01 16.06
N GLY A 282 3.24 -0.15 15.30
CA GLY A 282 2.94 0.02 13.87
C GLY A 282 3.10 -1.23 13.01
N SER A 283 3.86 -2.25 13.44
CA SER A 283 4.03 -3.50 12.68
C SER A 283 2.79 -4.38 12.77
N VAL A 284 2.31 -4.65 13.99
CA VAL A 284 1.11 -5.47 14.20
C VAL A 284 -0.13 -4.74 13.67
N GLU A 285 -0.23 -3.42 13.80
CA GLU A 285 -1.36 -2.67 13.25
C GLU A 285 -1.46 -2.76 11.72
N ARG A 286 -0.31 -2.69 11.03
CA ARG A 286 -0.28 -2.88 9.58
C ARG A 286 -0.71 -4.29 9.19
N HIS A 287 -0.32 -5.32 9.95
CA HIS A 287 -0.71 -6.71 9.69
C HIS A 287 -2.18 -6.96 10.00
N ASN A 288 -2.70 -6.36 11.08
CA ASN A 288 -4.13 -6.36 11.38
C ASN A 288 -4.93 -5.74 10.23
N GLY A 289 -4.39 -4.71 9.56
CA GLY A 289 -4.97 -4.16 8.34
C GLY A 289 -5.03 -5.14 7.15
N LEU A 290 -4.13 -6.14 7.09
CA LEU A 290 -4.12 -7.16 6.05
C LEU A 290 -5.19 -8.22 6.29
N ILE A 291 -5.27 -8.75 7.52
CA ILE A 291 -6.28 -9.78 7.83
C ILE A 291 -7.69 -9.25 7.75
N ARG A 292 -7.91 -7.94 7.98
CA ARG A 292 -9.21 -7.27 7.80
C ARG A 292 -9.73 -7.27 6.36
N ARG A 293 -8.94 -7.74 5.38
CA ARG A 293 -9.42 -8.02 4.01
C ARG A 293 -10.28 -9.29 3.96
N TYR A 294 -9.96 -10.27 4.80
CA TYR A 294 -10.63 -11.56 4.90
C TYR A 294 -11.54 -11.65 6.12
N ILE A 295 -11.26 -10.82 7.14
CA ILE A 295 -11.97 -10.76 8.41
C ILE A 295 -12.70 -9.41 8.54
N PRO A 296 -13.82 -9.19 7.81
CA PRO A 296 -14.69 -8.06 8.10
C PRO A 296 -15.14 -8.05 9.57
N LYS A 297 -15.49 -6.86 10.06
CA LYS A 297 -16.04 -6.74 11.43
C LYS A 297 -17.46 -7.31 11.43
N GLY A 298 -17.70 -8.30 12.29
CA GLY A 298 -19.04 -8.83 12.53
C GLY A 298 -19.24 -10.30 12.16
N ASP A 299 -18.31 -10.93 11.45
CA ASP A 299 -18.49 -12.33 11.06
C ASP A 299 -17.76 -13.29 12.02
N GLN A 300 -18.25 -14.53 12.10
CA GLN A 300 -17.60 -15.63 12.81
C GLN A 300 -16.59 -16.31 11.87
N TYR A 301 -15.51 -16.86 12.43
CA TYR A 301 -14.47 -17.53 11.65
C TYR A 301 -14.12 -18.89 12.23
N SER A 302 -14.00 -19.88 11.34
CA SER A 302 -13.48 -21.19 11.69
C SER A 302 -11.98 -21.13 11.99
N VAL A 303 -11.47 -22.13 12.71
CA VAL A 303 -10.03 -22.24 12.98
C VAL A 303 -9.26 -22.47 11.68
N GLU A 304 -9.87 -23.19 10.74
CA GLU A 304 -9.33 -23.47 9.40
C GLU A 304 -9.17 -22.19 8.57
N ASP A 305 -10.15 -21.28 8.63
CA ASP A 305 -10.06 -19.99 7.93
C ASP A 305 -8.96 -19.12 8.51
N ILE A 306 -8.82 -19.10 9.84
CA ILE A 306 -7.75 -18.37 10.53
C ILE A 306 -6.38 -18.89 10.09
N ALA A 307 -6.21 -20.22 10.05
CA ALA A 307 -4.96 -20.83 9.60
C ALA A 307 -4.64 -20.47 8.13
N LYS A 308 -5.63 -20.50 7.23
CA LYS A 308 -5.44 -20.09 5.83
C LYS A 308 -5.02 -18.62 5.72
N ILE A 309 -5.62 -17.73 6.51
CA ILE A 309 -5.30 -16.30 6.52
C ILE A 309 -3.90 -16.06 7.08
N GLU A 310 -3.50 -16.81 8.11
CA GLU A 310 -2.14 -16.77 8.66
C GLU A 310 -1.10 -17.19 7.61
N VAL A 311 -1.31 -18.35 6.97
CA VAL A 311 -0.44 -18.84 5.87
C VAL A 311 -0.37 -17.82 4.74
N TRP A 312 -1.49 -17.23 4.35
CA TRP A 312 -1.50 -16.15 3.35
C TRP A 312 -0.68 -14.93 3.78
N CYS A 313 -0.80 -14.49 5.05
CA CYS A 313 -0.04 -13.35 5.56
C CYS A 313 1.46 -13.60 5.53
N ASN A 314 1.88 -14.82 5.86
CA ASN A 314 3.28 -15.23 5.98
C ASN A 314 3.91 -15.64 4.65
N SER A 315 3.09 -15.98 3.64
CA SER A 315 3.54 -16.26 2.26
C SER A 315 3.52 -15.02 1.35
N LEU A 316 2.91 -13.91 1.77
CA LEU A 316 2.83 -12.68 0.97
C LEU A 316 4.20 -11.95 0.94
N PRO A 317 4.85 -11.80 -0.24
CA PRO A 317 6.13 -11.12 -0.36
C PRO A 317 6.09 -9.67 0.11
N ARG A 318 7.13 -9.23 0.84
CA ARG A 318 7.18 -7.88 1.41
C ARG A 318 8.36 -7.09 0.85
N LYS A 319 8.09 -5.89 0.33
CA LYS A 319 9.14 -4.95 -0.11
C LYS A 319 10.18 -4.66 0.97
N ILE A 320 9.75 -4.52 2.24
CA ILE A 320 10.65 -4.27 3.38
C ILE A 320 11.62 -5.45 3.65
N LEU A 321 11.28 -6.65 3.18
CA LEU A 321 12.11 -7.86 3.28
C LEU A 321 12.82 -8.17 1.95
N ASN A 322 13.03 -7.16 1.10
CA ASN A 322 13.54 -7.32 -0.26
C ASN A 322 12.74 -8.35 -1.07
N TYR A 323 11.42 -8.34 -0.89
CA TYR A 323 10.47 -9.23 -1.55
C TYR A 323 10.64 -10.72 -1.20
N LYS A 324 11.29 -11.06 -0.09
CA LYS A 324 11.12 -12.37 0.55
C LYS A 324 9.80 -12.45 1.30
N THR A 325 9.34 -13.66 1.58
CA THR A 325 8.17 -13.87 2.43
C THR A 325 8.57 -13.80 3.91
N PRO A 326 7.65 -13.38 4.80
CA PRO A 326 7.89 -13.47 6.24
C PRO A 326 8.32 -14.86 6.72
N GLU A 327 7.68 -15.90 6.20
CA GLU A 327 7.96 -17.31 6.49
C GLU A 327 9.42 -17.68 6.15
N GLU A 328 9.85 -17.45 4.91
CA GLU A 328 11.22 -17.75 4.46
C GLU A 328 12.29 -17.10 5.37
N TYR A 329 12.02 -15.88 5.80
CA TYR A 329 12.96 -15.12 6.61
C TYR A 329 12.91 -15.51 8.08
N PHE A 330 11.73 -15.91 8.59
CA PHE A 330 11.57 -16.48 9.92
C PHE A 330 12.28 -17.82 10.05
N ASP A 331 12.07 -18.72 9.10
CA ASP A 331 12.73 -20.03 9.05
C ASP A 331 14.25 -19.90 9.03
N THR A 332 14.77 -18.93 8.27
CA THR A 332 16.22 -18.62 8.26
C THR A 332 16.75 -18.24 9.65
N GLU A 333 15.99 -17.51 10.47
CA GLU A 333 16.39 -17.15 11.82
C GLU A 333 16.22 -18.31 12.81
N LEU A 334 15.15 -19.10 12.67
CA LEU A 334 14.98 -20.34 13.44
C LEU A 334 16.12 -21.31 13.19
N ASP A 335 16.48 -21.55 11.93
CA ASP A 335 17.62 -22.39 11.55
C ASP A 335 18.90 -21.98 12.28
N ARG A 336 19.17 -20.67 12.40
CA ARG A 336 20.35 -20.18 13.14
C ARG A 336 20.28 -20.49 14.63
N ILE A 337 19.09 -20.44 15.24
CA ILE A 337 18.86 -20.74 16.66
C ILE A 337 18.99 -22.24 16.94
N TYR A 338 18.49 -23.08 16.05
CA TYR A 338 18.54 -24.54 16.21
C TYR A 338 19.90 -25.14 15.82
N ARG A 339 20.66 -24.52 14.89
CA ARG A 339 22.02 -24.95 14.53
C ARG A 339 23.08 -24.63 15.58
N ARG A 340 22.90 -23.58 16.37
CA ARG A 340 23.78 -23.24 17.51
C ARG A 340 23.49 -24.24 18.64
N ARG A 341 24.28 -25.31 18.69
CA ARG A 341 24.35 -26.25 19.81
C ARG A 341 25.04 -25.61 20.99
#